data_AF-A0A6G2D5Q5-F1
#
_entry.id   AF-A0A6G2D5Q5-F1
#
_cell.length_a   1.000
_cell.length_b   1.000
_cell.length_c   1.000
_cell.angle_alpha   90.00
_cell.angle_beta   90.00
_cell.angle_gamma   90.00
#
_symmetry.space_group_name_H-M   'P 1'
#
loop_
_entity.id
_entity.type
_entity.pdbx_description
1 polymer ?
#
loop_
_entity_poly.entity_id
_entity_poly.type
_entity_poly.pdbx_seq_one_letter_code
_entity_poly.pdbx_strand_id
1 'polypeptide(L)'
;FKMARKEELWFHAKDIPGSHVVISGNLNPTDEVKTDAAELAAYFSKGRLSNLVQVDMIEVKKLNKPTGGKPGFVTYTGQKTLRVTPNPEKIQSMKIK
;
A
#
# COMPACT_ATOMS: atom_id res chain seq x y z
N PHE A 1 -7.04 6.11 8.55
CA PHE A 1 -7.01 7.12 9.65
C PHE A 1 -7.59 6.65 10.98
N LYS A 2 -8.52 5.67 11.05
CA LYS A 2 -9.07 5.20 12.35
C LYS A 2 -8.30 4.03 12.98
N MET A 3 -7.83 3.10 12.16
CA MET A 3 -7.23 1.84 12.65
C MET A 3 -5.69 1.90 12.72
N ALA A 4 -5.06 2.40 11.66
CA ALA A 4 -3.60 2.42 11.56
C ALA A 4 -2.95 3.38 12.55
N ARG A 5 -1.82 2.95 13.13
CA ARG A 5 -0.96 3.80 13.97
C ARG A 5 -0.16 4.76 13.09
N LYS A 6 0.30 5.86 13.67
CA LYS A 6 0.94 6.97 12.94
C LYS A 6 2.24 6.54 12.26
N GLU A 7 2.99 5.66 12.90
CA GLU A 7 4.31 5.19 12.49
C GLU A 7 4.27 3.98 11.56
N GLU A 8 3.10 3.39 11.32
CA GLU A 8 2.95 2.25 10.42
C GLU A 8 3.15 2.67 8.96
N LEU A 9 3.66 1.74 8.14
CA LEU A 9 3.83 1.95 6.71
C LEU A 9 2.52 1.69 5.97
N TRP A 10 2.17 2.63 5.11
CA TRP A 10 1.04 2.56 4.20
C TRP A 10 1.52 2.42 2.75
N PHE A 11 0.74 1.71 1.95
CA PHE A 11 1.02 1.41 0.55
C PHE A 11 -0.21 1.64 -0.33
N HIS A 12 0.01 2.09 -1.56
CA HIS A 12 -1.03 2.22 -2.58
C HIS A 12 -0.43 2.24 -3.98
N ALA A 13 -1.14 1.69 -4.96
CA ALA A 13 -0.70 1.71 -6.35
C ALA A 13 -0.58 3.16 -6.86
N LYS A 14 0.56 3.49 -7.47
CA LYS A 14 0.87 4.87 -7.87
C LYS A 14 -0.03 5.33 -9.02
N ASP A 15 -0.63 6.51 -8.88
CA ASP A 15 -1.45 7.21 -9.88
C ASP A 15 -2.67 6.44 -10.43
N ILE A 16 -2.98 5.26 -9.89
CA ILE A 16 -4.10 4.42 -10.32
C ILE A 16 -4.98 4.05 -9.14
N PRO A 17 -6.30 3.85 -9.35
CA PRO A 17 -7.18 3.39 -8.28
C PRO A 17 -6.77 2.03 -7.73
N GLY A 18 -6.75 1.90 -6.41
CA GLY A 18 -6.49 0.64 -5.71
C GLY A 18 -6.82 0.68 -4.23
N SER A 19 -6.54 -0.42 -3.55
CA SER A 19 -6.71 -0.54 -2.11
C SER A 19 -5.62 0.17 -1.33
N HIS A 20 -5.98 0.68 -0.16
CA HIS A 20 -5.04 1.11 0.86
C HIS A 20 -4.53 -0.11 1.63
N VAL A 21 -3.22 -0.32 1.68
CA VAL A 21 -2.59 -1.42 2.44
C VAL A 21 -1.73 -0.82 3.55
N VAL A 22 -1.73 -1.46 4.73
CA VAL A 22 -0.92 -1.02 5.89
C VAL A 22 -0.24 -2.24 6.50
N ILE A 23 1.05 -2.11 6.86
CA ILE A 23 1.74 -3.10 7.70
C ILE A 23 1.43 -2.77 9.15
N SER A 24 0.63 -3.62 9.80
CA SER A 24 0.22 -3.42 11.20
C SER A 24 1.21 -4.05 12.18
N GLY A 25 1.53 -3.35 13.27
CA GLY A 25 2.29 -3.92 14.40
C GLY A 25 3.78 -4.15 14.15
N ASN A 26 4.31 -3.79 12.97
CA ASN A 26 5.73 -3.84 12.66
C ASN A 26 6.21 -2.50 12.12
N LEU A 27 6.96 -1.76 12.93
CA LEU A 27 7.46 -0.41 12.60
C LEU A 27 8.78 -0.42 11.81
N ASN A 28 9.48 -1.55 11.79
CA ASN A 28 10.72 -1.70 11.01
C ASN A 28 10.68 -3.00 10.18
N PRO A 29 9.76 -3.10 9.22
CA PRO A 29 9.63 -4.29 8.40
C PRO A 29 10.86 -4.51 7.52
N THR A 30 11.17 -5.78 7.25
CA THR A 30 12.20 -6.16 6.28
C THR A 30 11.75 -5.80 4.86
N ASP A 31 12.67 -5.87 3.91
CA ASP A 31 12.35 -5.54 2.51
C ASP A 31 11.42 -6.59 1.88
N GLU A 32 11.45 -7.83 2.34
CA GLU A 32 10.51 -8.87 1.97
C GLU A 32 9.08 -8.49 2.37
N VAL A 33 8.87 -8.10 3.64
CA VAL A 33 7.55 -7.69 4.15
C VAL A 33 7.03 -6.43 3.43
N LYS A 34 7.92 -5.48 3.11
CA LYS A 34 7.55 -4.31 2.29
C LYS A 34 7.14 -4.72 0.88
N THR A 35 7.84 -5.70 0.29
CA THR A 35 7.52 -6.24 -1.04
C THR A 35 6.17 -6.96 -1.03
N ASP A 36 5.88 -7.75 0.00
CA ASP A 36 4.59 -8.43 0.17
C ASP A 36 3.43 -7.45 0.28
N ALA A 37 3.60 -6.40 1.10
CA ALA A 37 2.60 -5.33 1.22
C ALA A 37 2.41 -4.56 -0.10
N ALA A 38 3.49 -4.30 -0.83
CA ALA A 38 3.43 -3.65 -2.13
C ALA A 38 2.74 -4.54 -3.18
N GLU A 39 3.01 -5.84 -3.19
CA GLU A 39 2.33 -6.79 -4.08
C GLU A 39 0.83 -6.88 -3.78
N LEU A 40 0.43 -6.86 -2.51
CA LEU A 40 -0.99 -6.74 -2.12
C LEU A 40 -1.61 -5.45 -2.69
N ALA A 41 -0.93 -4.31 -2.54
CA ALA A 41 -1.42 -3.03 -3.06
C ALA A 41 -1.54 -3.05 -4.60
N ALA A 42 -0.56 -3.61 -5.30
CA ALA A 42 -0.59 -3.78 -6.75
C ALA A 42 -1.70 -4.75 -7.18
N TYR A 43 -1.85 -5.88 -6.50
CA TYR A 43 -2.85 -6.90 -6.81
C TYR A 43 -4.28 -6.38 -6.60
N PHE A 44 -4.54 -5.60 -5.55
CA PHE A 44 -5.87 -4.99 -5.32
C PHE A 44 -5.99 -3.60 -5.94
N SER A 45 -5.41 -3.40 -7.12
CA SER A 45 -5.51 -2.16 -7.90
C SER A 45 -5.94 -2.42 -9.34
N LYS A 46 -6.13 -1.34 -10.10
CA LYS A 46 -6.29 -1.43 -11.57
C LYS A 46 -5.04 -1.99 -12.29
N GLY A 47 -3.89 -2.06 -11.61
CA GLY A 47 -2.64 -2.61 -12.15
C GLY A 47 -2.48 -4.12 -11.97
N ARG A 48 -3.49 -4.85 -11.48
CA ARG A 48 -3.40 -6.28 -11.13
C ARG A 48 -2.77 -7.17 -12.21
N LEU A 49 -3.02 -6.92 -13.48
CA LEU A 49 -2.57 -7.75 -14.61
C LEU A 49 -1.30 -7.22 -15.28
N SER A 50 -0.67 -6.18 -14.71
CA SER A 50 0.53 -5.55 -15.25
C SER A 50 1.78 -6.02 -14.52
N ASN A 51 2.90 -6.01 -15.23
CA ASN A 51 4.22 -6.22 -14.65
C ASN A 51 4.81 -4.91 -14.12
N LEU A 52 5.67 -5.00 -13.10
CA LEU A 52 6.45 -3.87 -12.55
C LEU A 52 5.58 -2.65 -12.17
N VAL A 53 4.42 -2.92 -11.56
CA VAL A 53 3.50 -1.92 -11.03
C VAL A 53 4.22 -1.06 -10.00
N GLN A 54 4.11 0.26 -10.15
CA GLN A 54 4.63 1.21 -9.19
C GLN A 54 3.69 1.31 -7.98
N VAL A 55 4.25 1.20 -6.78
CA VAL A 55 3.51 1.29 -5.52
C VAL A 55 4.21 2.29 -4.61
N ASP A 56 3.47 3.29 -4.17
CA ASP A 56 3.95 4.27 -3.22
C ASP A 56 3.93 3.69 -1.80
N MET A 57 4.98 3.98 -1.04
CA MET A 57 5.18 3.61 0.36
C MET A 57 5.50 4.85 1.18
N ILE A 58 4.73 5.07 2.24
CA ILE A 58 4.92 6.20 3.16
C ILE A 58 4.34 5.88 4.53
N GLU A 59 4.83 6.52 5.59
CA GLU A 59 4.23 6.43 6.92
C GLU A 59 2.83 7.05 6.96
N VAL A 60 1.91 6.42 7.68
CA VAL A 60 0.51 6.86 7.81
C VAL A 60 0.39 8.30 8.31
N LYS A 61 1.27 8.75 9.22
CA LYS A 61 1.25 10.13 9.75
C LYS A 61 1.50 11.21 8.70
N LYS A 62 2.11 10.86 7.56
CA LYS A 62 2.37 11.79 6.46
C LYS A 62 1.20 11.86 5.47
N LEU A 63 0.18 11.01 5.63
CA LEU A 63 -1.03 11.08 4.83
C LEU A 63 -1.91 12.21 5.34
N ASN A 64 -2.41 13.03 4.41
CA ASN A 64 -3.43 14.01 4.69
C ASN A 64 -4.75 13.60 4.02
N LYS A 65 -5.86 13.78 4.75
CA LYS A 65 -7.21 13.67 4.18
C LYS A 65 -7.78 15.08 4.06
N PRO A 66 -7.81 15.66 2.85
CA PRO A 66 -8.36 17.00 2.66
C PRO A 66 -9.79 17.13 3.18
N THR A 67 -10.09 18.24 3.85
CA THR A 67 -11.42 18.56 4.33
C THR A 67 -12.41 18.58 3.17
N GLY A 68 -13.51 17.84 3.28
CA GLY A 68 -14.49 17.68 2.20
C GLY A 68 -14.08 16.71 1.08
N GLY A 69 -12.90 16.07 1.17
CA GLY A 69 -12.46 15.06 0.22
C GLY A 69 -13.35 13.81 0.23
N LYS A 70 -13.56 13.22 -0.95
CA LYS A 70 -14.32 11.96 -1.10
C LYS A 70 -13.70 10.84 -0.24
N PRO A 71 -14.50 9.88 0.25
CA PRO A 71 -13.97 8.71 0.96
C PRO A 71 -12.86 8.01 0.16
N GLY A 72 -11.76 7.65 0.83
CA GLY A 72 -10.57 7.05 0.20
C GLY A 72 -9.58 8.05 -0.42
N PHE A 73 -9.98 9.30 -0.65
CA PHE A 73 -9.06 10.31 -1.19
C PHE A 73 -8.05 10.75 -0.13
N VAL A 74 -6.76 10.65 -0.47
CA VAL A 74 -5.62 11.05 0.38
C VAL A 74 -4.58 11.78 -0.46
N THR A 75 -3.83 12.67 0.18
CA THR A 75 -2.70 13.40 -0.42
C THR A 75 -1.45 13.22 0.43
N TYR A 76 -0.29 13.14 -0.19
CA TYR A 76 1.00 12.95 0.50
C TYR A 76 2.16 13.40 -0.39
N THR A 77 3.33 13.62 0.21
CA THR A 77 4.58 13.98 -0.46
C THR A 77 5.77 13.31 0.20
N GLY A 78 6.85 13.07 -0.54
CA GLY A 78 8.09 12.47 0.01
C GLY A 78 7.98 10.97 0.27
N GLN A 79 7.14 10.29 -0.51
CA GLN A 79 7.01 8.84 -0.53
C GLN A 79 8.22 8.18 -1.20
N LYS A 80 8.43 6.90 -0.90
CA LYS A 80 9.28 6.02 -1.71
C LYS A 80 8.39 5.23 -2.66
N THR A 81 8.90 4.85 -3.83
CA THR A 81 8.15 4.04 -4.80
C THR A 81 8.87 2.72 -5.02
N LEU A 82 8.14 1.61 -4.85
CA LEU A 82 8.60 0.26 -5.17
C LEU A 82 8.02 -0.16 -6.53
N ARG A 83 8.70 -1.09 -7.21
CA ARG A 83 8.20 -1.73 -8.43
C ARG A 83 8.04 -3.21 -8.17
N VAL A 84 6.83 -3.72 -8.30
CA VAL A 84 6.49 -5.12 -8.00
C VAL A 84 5.62 -5.71 -9.11
N THR A 85 5.70 -7.02 -9.29
CA THR A 85 4.76 -7.76 -10.14
C THR A 85 3.90 -8.62 -9.21
N PRO A 86 2.59 -8.36 -9.09
CA PRO A 86 1.75 -9.11 -8.16
C PRO A 86 1.60 -10.57 -8.64
N ASN A 87 1.89 -11.54 -7.77
CA ASN A 87 1.68 -12.97 -8.04
C ASN A 87 0.38 -13.46 -7.35
N PRO A 88 -0.67 -13.84 -8.10
CA PRO A 88 -1.94 -14.30 -7.52
C PRO A 88 -1.80 -15.47 -6.55
N GLU A 89 -0.91 -16.43 -6.81
CA GLU A 89 -0.70 -17.61 -5.95
C GLU A 89 -0.11 -17.21 -4.60
N LYS A 90 0.87 -16.29 -4.62
CA LYS A 90 1.47 -15.72 -3.42
C LYS A 90 0.47 -14.89 -2.62
N ILE A 91 -0.35 -14.07 -3.28
CA ILE A 91 -1.41 -13.33 -2.58
C ILE A 91 -2.39 -14.28 -1.90
N GLN A 92 -2.76 -15.38 -2.56
CA GLN A 92 -3.68 -16.36 -2.01
C GLN A 92 -3.10 -17.10 -0.80
N SER A 93 -1.79 -17.37 -0.78
CA SER A 93 -1.12 -18.03 0.37
C SER A 93 -1.02 -17.13 1.60
N MET A 94 -1.01 -15.82 1.43
CA MET A 94 -1.01 -14.85 2.55
C MET A 94 -2.39 -14.65 3.20
N LYS A 95 -3.46 -15.21 2.63
CA LYS A 95 -4.81 -15.05 3.17
C LYS A 95 -4.99 -15.87 4.45
N ILE A 96 -5.29 -15.18 5.55
CA ILE A 96 -5.68 -15.81 6.82
C ILE A 96 -7.05 -16.49 6.62
N LYS A 97 -7.18 -17.74 7.08
CA LYS A 97 -8.44 -18.50 7.05
C LYS A 97 -9.41 -18.03 8.12
#